data_AF-A0A2E7KXW7-F1
#
_entry.id   AF-A0A2E7KXW7-F1
#
_cell.length_a   1.000
_cell.length_b   1.000
_cell.length_c   1.000
_cell.angle_alpha   90.00
_cell.angle_beta   90.00
_cell.angle_gamma   90.00
#
_symmetry.space_group_name_H-M   'P 1'
#
loop_
_entity.id
_entity.type
_entity.pdbx_description
1 polymer ?
#
loop_
_entity_poly.entity_id
_entity_poly.type
_entity_poly.pdbx_seq_one_letter_code
_entity_poly.pdbx_strand_id
1 'polypeptide(L)'
;MRLVFLILISTLCATVLVFSQNDGGRSINKKGQDVNKENKVQKASPRIPSVEELLKKSKEGKVDADSMWLIIEHAKRSGQTAIDLQSDGSCWVLEKKVISGVNASPYVVKYISKFPNQIGENLLSLGREKKILFADNSNFARSSINEEKLRIGVSSNNGRSVHTSPLISFSQYPDSFREAVTLVLELSRTMPVNKEAMGILSAEFVNPSQVRRLTVLQGQKLIAVKDPGKDAKTLSAIIAAARMPGRKVVVSDPEEWLRVVTYLNYNKRGPNVNEGRFLISVGKQTYRVYAEKTAEVR
;
A
#
# COMPACT_ATOMS: atom_id res chain seq x y z
N MET A 1 10.70 53.33 19.75
CA MET A 1 11.19 53.62 18.37
C MET A 1 10.87 52.42 17.47
N ARG A 2 10.03 52.65 16.44
CA ARG A 2 9.86 51.95 15.13
C ARG A 2 9.98 50.41 15.13
N LEU A 3 8.92 49.60 15.03
CA LEU A 3 7.96 49.38 13.92
C LEU A 3 8.63 48.99 12.59
N VAL A 4 8.58 47.69 12.23
CA VAL A 4 8.24 47.20 10.87
C VAL A 4 7.61 45.80 10.97
N PHE A 5 6.36 45.72 10.48
CA PHE A 5 5.58 44.54 10.13
C PHE A 5 6.18 43.84 8.90
N LEU A 6 6.12 42.50 8.82
CA LEU A 6 5.90 41.83 7.53
C LEU A 6 5.27 40.44 7.71
N ILE A 7 4.02 40.40 7.27
CA ILE A 7 3.18 39.24 6.99
C ILE A 7 3.74 38.54 5.74
N LEU A 8 3.85 37.21 5.73
CA LEU A 8 3.79 36.46 4.47
C LEU A 8 3.04 35.14 4.66
N ILE A 9 1.80 35.16 4.18
CA ILE A 9 0.93 34.02 3.92
C ILE A 9 1.25 33.52 2.51
N SER A 10 1.20 32.20 2.32
CA SER A 10 1.03 31.45 1.07
C SER A 10 2.17 31.44 0.05
N THR A 11 2.66 30.24 -0.27
CA THR A 11 2.51 29.66 -1.62
C THR A 11 2.93 28.19 -1.65
N LEU A 12 1.93 27.31 -1.53
CA LEU A 12 1.86 26.10 -2.33
C LEU A 12 1.93 26.52 -3.81
N CYS A 13 2.87 26.01 -4.60
CA CYS A 13 2.60 25.66 -5.99
C CYS A 13 3.65 24.72 -6.55
N ALA A 14 3.12 23.71 -7.23
CA ALA A 14 3.78 22.62 -7.90
C ALA A 14 4.81 23.08 -8.93
N THR A 15 5.96 22.44 -8.92
CA THR A 15 6.85 22.32 -10.08
C THR A 15 6.17 21.45 -11.14
N VAL A 16 5.53 22.08 -12.12
CA VAL A 16 5.30 21.50 -13.44
C VAL A 16 6.27 22.18 -14.40
N LEU A 17 7.38 21.49 -14.66
CA LEU A 17 8.32 21.85 -15.72
C LEU A 17 7.79 21.29 -17.04
N VAL A 18 7.33 22.18 -17.92
CA VAL A 18 7.22 21.91 -19.35
C VAL A 18 8.00 23.01 -20.07
N PHE A 19 9.26 22.72 -20.39
CA PHE A 19 10.01 23.50 -21.36
C PHE A 19 9.89 22.81 -22.73
N SER A 20 9.23 23.48 -23.66
CA SER A 20 9.46 23.30 -25.08
C SER A 20 9.05 24.58 -25.79
N GLN A 21 10.03 25.31 -26.30
CA GLN A 21 9.90 26.08 -27.54
C GLN A 21 11.29 26.47 -28.01
N ASN A 22 11.74 25.76 -29.05
CA ASN A 22 12.83 26.17 -29.93
C ASN A 22 12.37 27.36 -30.79
N ASP A 23 13.26 28.34 -30.87
CA ASP A 23 13.69 29.17 -32.00
C ASP A 23 12.73 29.51 -33.15
N GLY A 24 12.71 30.81 -33.48
CA GLY A 24 12.47 31.24 -34.87
C GLY A 24 12.15 32.72 -35.08
N GLY A 25 13.18 33.55 -35.28
CA GLY A 25 13.22 34.49 -36.42
C GLY A 25 12.56 35.88 -36.29
N ARG A 26 13.40 36.91 -36.40
CA ARG A 26 13.05 38.31 -36.72
C ARG A 26 12.28 38.44 -38.05
N SER A 27 11.36 39.40 -38.15
CA SER A 27 11.04 40.09 -39.40
C SER A 27 10.45 41.49 -39.17
N ILE A 28 10.83 42.38 -40.09
CA ILE A 28 10.71 43.84 -40.11
C ILE A 28 9.37 44.28 -40.75
N ASN A 29 8.88 45.45 -40.32
CA ASN A 29 7.80 46.24 -40.92
C ASN A 29 7.74 46.23 -42.46
N LYS A 30 6.54 45.96 -43.02
CA LYS A 30 6.03 46.60 -44.24
C LYS A 30 4.52 46.80 -44.16
N LYS A 31 4.09 48.03 -44.48
CA LYS A 31 2.69 48.43 -44.76
C LYS A 31 2.24 47.87 -46.12
N GLY A 32 0.95 47.53 -46.25
CA GLY A 32 0.26 47.53 -47.55
C GLY A 32 -0.90 46.54 -47.70
N GLN A 33 -2.11 47.11 -47.79
CA GLN A 33 -3.31 46.68 -48.53
C GLN A 33 -4.21 45.52 -48.06
N ASP A 34 -5.50 45.86 -48.06
CA ASP A 34 -6.70 45.05 -47.84
C ASP A 34 -6.80 43.83 -48.76
N VAL A 35 -7.14 42.67 -48.18
CA VAL A 35 -7.97 41.64 -48.82
C VAL A 35 -8.92 41.04 -47.78
N ASN A 36 -10.16 40.89 -48.24
CA ASN A 36 -11.38 40.52 -47.54
C ASN A 36 -11.44 39.02 -47.17
N LYS A 37 -12.20 38.70 -46.11
CA LYS A 37 -12.70 37.39 -45.67
C LYS A 37 -11.67 36.28 -45.37
N GLU A 38 -11.56 35.91 -44.09
CA GLU A 38 -11.66 34.50 -43.68
C GLU A 38 -11.89 34.36 -42.16
N ASN A 39 -12.62 33.32 -41.80
CA ASN A 39 -13.19 33.04 -40.48
C ASN A 39 -12.25 33.32 -39.31
N LYS A 40 -12.68 34.19 -38.38
CA LYS A 40 -12.20 34.14 -37.00
C LYS A 40 -12.64 32.81 -36.39
N VAL A 41 -11.85 31.75 -36.60
CA VAL A 41 -11.84 30.62 -35.68
C VAL A 41 -11.35 31.21 -34.36
N GLN A 42 -12.29 31.56 -33.48
CA GLN A 42 -11.98 31.79 -32.09
C GLN A 42 -11.24 30.55 -31.62
N LYS A 43 -9.92 30.66 -31.41
CA LYS A 43 -9.15 29.65 -30.70
C LYS A 43 -9.85 29.49 -29.35
N ALA A 44 -10.62 28.42 -29.20
CA ALA A 44 -11.22 28.07 -27.93
C ALA A 44 -10.07 27.98 -26.93
N SER A 45 -9.99 28.93 -26.01
CA SER A 45 -9.02 28.91 -24.93
C SER A 45 -9.16 27.55 -24.23
N PRO A 46 -8.07 26.80 -23.98
CA PRO A 46 -8.18 25.49 -23.37
C PRO A 46 -8.95 25.63 -22.05
N ARG A 47 -10.11 24.96 -21.97
CA ARG A 47 -10.93 24.95 -20.76
C ARG A 47 -10.12 24.30 -19.66
N ILE A 48 -9.76 25.09 -18.65
CA ILE A 48 -9.14 24.57 -17.43
C ILE A 48 -10.21 23.70 -16.75
N PRO A 49 -9.95 22.40 -16.52
CA PRO A 49 -10.92 21.53 -15.87
C PRO A 49 -11.21 22.00 -14.45
N SER A 50 -12.46 21.85 -13.99
CA SER A 50 -12.78 22.14 -12.59
C SER A 50 -12.11 21.12 -11.65
N VAL A 51 -11.97 21.46 -10.37
CA VAL A 51 -11.45 20.53 -9.35
C VAL A 51 -12.29 19.25 -9.29
N GLU A 52 -13.62 19.37 -9.43
CA GLU A 52 -14.55 18.24 -9.46
C GLU A 52 -14.33 17.35 -10.70
N GLU A 53 -14.09 17.95 -11.86
CA GLU A 53 -13.76 17.22 -13.09
C GLU A 53 -12.43 16.47 -12.95
N LEU A 54 -11.43 17.10 -12.32
CA LEU A 54 -10.13 16.46 -12.04
C LEU A 54 -10.27 15.32 -11.03
N LEU A 55 -11.06 15.50 -9.97
CA LEU A 55 -11.34 14.46 -8.98
C LEU A 55 -12.08 13.28 -9.61
N LYS A 56 -13.08 13.54 -10.45
CA LYS A 56 -13.80 12.48 -11.17
C LYS A 56 -12.85 11.71 -12.10
N LYS A 57 -12.08 12.41 -12.92
CA LYS A 57 -11.05 11.80 -13.80
C LYS A 57 -9.98 11.03 -13.02
N SER A 58 -9.63 11.49 -11.82
CA SER A 58 -8.63 10.80 -10.99
C SER A 58 -9.06 9.41 -10.54
N LYS A 59 -10.38 9.17 -10.45
CA LYS A 59 -10.98 7.88 -10.05
C LYS A 59 -11.23 6.95 -11.25
N GLU A 60 -11.04 7.43 -12.47
CA GLU A 60 -11.22 6.65 -13.69
C GLU A 60 -9.93 5.89 -14.08
N GLY A 61 -10.13 4.68 -14.61
CA GLY A 61 -9.06 3.82 -15.09
C GLY A 61 -8.50 2.85 -14.04
N LYS A 62 -7.40 2.21 -14.41
CA LYS A 62 -6.71 1.18 -13.62
C LYS A 62 -5.27 1.60 -13.32
N VAL A 63 -4.73 1.12 -12.21
CA VAL A 63 -3.29 1.15 -11.95
C VAL A 63 -2.66 -0.15 -12.47
N ASP A 64 -1.38 -0.06 -12.85
CA ASP A 64 -0.60 -1.23 -13.22
C ASP A 64 -0.15 -1.98 -11.95
N ALA A 65 -0.61 -3.22 -11.76
CA ALA A 65 -0.33 -4.00 -10.56
C ALA A 65 -0.48 -5.50 -10.78
N ASP A 66 0.58 -6.29 -10.72
CA ASP A 66 0.51 -7.75 -10.91
C ASP A 66 0.04 -8.54 -9.68
N SER A 67 -0.01 -7.92 -8.51
CA SER A 67 -0.30 -8.56 -7.22
C SER A 67 -1.16 -7.67 -6.33
N MET A 68 -1.82 -8.29 -5.35
CA MET A 68 -2.80 -7.62 -4.48
C MET A 68 -2.82 -8.23 -3.09
N TRP A 69 -3.02 -7.39 -2.07
CA TRP A 69 -3.33 -7.84 -0.71
C TRP A 69 -4.55 -7.12 -0.15
N LEU A 70 -5.27 -7.82 0.72
CA LEU A 70 -6.42 -7.34 1.46
C LEU A 70 -6.16 -7.54 2.94
N ILE A 71 -6.54 -6.55 3.75
CA ILE A 71 -6.61 -6.67 5.21
C ILE A 71 -8.04 -6.35 5.62
N ILE A 72 -8.75 -7.38 6.09
CA ILE A 72 -10.13 -7.31 6.55
C ILE A 72 -10.12 -7.35 8.08
N GLU A 73 -10.54 -6.27 8.72
CA GLU A 73 -10.83 -6.23 10.15
C GLU A 73 -12.29 -6.59 10.37
N HIS A 74 -12.52 -7.70 11.08
CA HIS A 74 -13.87 -8.19 11.32
C HIS A 74 -14.58 -7.39 12.40
N ALA A 75 -15.90 -7.24 12.25
CA ALA A 75 -16.75 -6.53 13.20
C ALA A 75 -16.56 -7.01 14.64
N LYS A 76 -16.82 -6.12 15.61
CA LYS A 76 -16.71 -6.38 17.06
C LYS A 76 -15.31 -6.82 17.50
N ARG A 77 -14.28 -6.51 16.71
CA ARG A 77 -12.89 -6.98 16.91
C ARG A 77 -12.80 -8.51 16.99
N SER A 78 -13.66 -9.22 16.27
CA SER A 78 -13.68 -10.69 16.26
C SER A 78 -12.46 -11.31 15.59
N GLY A 79 -11.64 -10.52 14.89
CA GLY A 79 -10.44 -11.00 14.25
C GLY A 79 -9.98 -10.14 13.09
N GLN A 80 -9.03 -10.68 12.34
CA GLN A 80 -8.56 -10.16 11.08
C GLN A 80 -8.36 -11.30 10.08
N THR A 81 -8.70 -11.06 8.81
CA THR A 81 -8.29 -11.90 7.68
C THR A 81 -7.37 -11.10 6.78
N ALA A 82 -6.21 -11.65 6.43
CA ALA A 82 -5.35 -11.13 5.39
C ALA A 82 -5.39 -12.07 4.18
N ILE A 83 -5.50 -11.50 2.99
CA ILE A 83 -5.44 -12.23 1.72
C ILE A 83 -4.27 -11.64 0.94
N ASP A 84 -3.40 -12.47 0.39
CA ASP A 84 -2.21 -12.04 -0.34
C ASP A 84 -2.08 -12.82 -1.66
N LEU A 85 -2.63 -12.21 -2.72
CA LEU A 85 -2.68 -12.72 -4.08
C LEU A 85 -1.41 -12.32 -4.83
N GLN A 86 -0.63 -13.32 -5.21
CA GLN A 86 0.62 -13.15 -5.94
C GLN A 86 0.39 -13.01 -7.45
N SER A 87 1.44 -12.58 -8.16
CA SER A 87 1.43 -12.37 -9.60
C SER A 87 1.32 -13.65 -10.43
N ASP A 88 1.65 -14.80 -9.85
CA ASP A 88 1.44 -16.12 -10.47
C ASP A 88 0.02 -16.67 -10.25
N GLY A 89 -0.84 -15.93 -9.54
CA GLY A 89 -2.21 -16.33 -9.20
C GLY A 89 -2.32 -17.17 -7.93
N SER A 90 -1.19 -17.51 -7.28
CA SER A 90 -1.19 -18.15 -5.98
C SER A 90 -1.66 -17.19 -4.89
N CYS A 91 -2.23 -17.73 -3.82
CA CYS A 91 -2.83 -16.92 -2.77
C CYS A 91 -2.55 -17.50 -1.38
N TRP A 92 -2.13 -16.62 -0.48
CA TRP A 92 -2.09 -16.87 0.94
C TRP A 92 -3.31 -16.28 1.62
N VAL A 93 -3.95 -17.05 2.49
CA VAL A 93 -5.01 -16.55 3.37
C VAL A 93 -4.60 -16.78 4.82
N LEU A 94 -4.58 -15.70 5.59
CA LEU A 94 -4.17 -15.70 6.98
C LEU A 94 -5.35 -15.26 7.85
N GLU A 95 -5.83 -16.15 8.71
CA GLU A 95 -6.99 -15.91 9.56
C GLU A 95 -6.56 -15.83 11.04
N LYS A 96 -6.89 -14.73 11.71
CA LYS A 96 -6.65 -14.53 13.14
C LYS A 96 -7.97 -14.22 13.82
N LYS A 97 -8.44 -15.10 14.71
CA LYS A 97 -9.69 -14.92 15.47
C LYS A 97 -9.40 -14.42 16.87
N VAL A 98 -10.00 -13.34 17.33
CA VAL A 98 -9.87 -12.94 18.74
C VAL A 98 -10.71 -13.88 19.60
N ILE A 99 -10.06 -14.65 20.47
CA ILE A 99 -10.70 -15.53 21.44
C ILE A 99 -10.68 -14.81 22.79
N SER A 100 -11.85 -14.61 23.40
CA SER A 100 -11.98 -13.95 24.71
C SER A 100 -11.13 -14.67 25.76
N GLY A 101 -10.29 -13.93 26.49
CA GLY A 101 -9.43 -14.48 27.53
C GLY A 101 -8.06 -14.98 27.04
N VAL A 102 -7.77 -14.92 25.73
CA VAL A 102 -6.45 -15.25 25.17
C VAL A 102 -5.82 -13.99 24.59
N ASN A 103 -4.63 -13.59 25.08
CA ASN A 103 -3.98 -12.33 24.71
C ASN A 103 -3.53 -12.26 23.24
N ALA A 104 -3.27 -13.39 22.57
CA ALA A 104 -3.04 -13.43 21.13
C ALA A 104 -3.29 -14.86 20.60
N SER A 105 -4.28 -14.99 19.73
CA SER A 105 -4.44 -16.19 18.90
C SER A 105 -3.43 -16.17 17.75
N PRO A 106 -2.75 -17.28 17.47
CA PRO A 106 -1.89 -17.36 16.30
C PRO A 106 -2.73 -17.33 15.02
N TYR A 107 -2.10 -16.92 13.91
CA TYR A 107 -2.72 -17.02 12.60
C TYR A 107 -2.83 -18.48 12.16
N VAL A 108 -3.98 -18.84 11.59
CA VAL A 108 -4.14 -20.01 10.74
C VAL A 108 -3.78 -19.58 9.32
N VAL A 109 -2.75 -20.21 8.75
CA VAL A 109 -2.25 -19.89 7.41
C VAL A 109 -2.74 -20.95 6.44
N LYS A 110 -3.29 -20.52 5.31
CA LYS A 110 -3.78 -21.36 4.23
C LYS A 110 -3.13 -20.92 2.93
N TYR A 111 -2.98 -21.86 2.01
CA TYR A 111 -2.36 -21.62 0.71
C TYR A 111 -3.13 -22.32 -0.40
N ILE A 112 -3.23 -21.66 -1.54
CA ILE A 112 -3.70 -22.26 -2.79
C ILE A 112 -2.84 -21.75 -3.93
N SER A 113 -2.46 -22.64 -4.86
CA SER A 113 -1.65 -22.28 -6.03
C SER A 113 -2.42 -21.48 -7.07
N LYS A 114 -3.75 -21.68 -7.14
CA LYS A 114 -4.64 -20.94 -8.03
C LYS A 114 -6.09 -21.06 -7.58
N PHE A 115 -6.84 -19.95 -7.56
CA PHE A 115 -8.28 -20.01 -7.32
C PHE A 115 -9.03 -20.67 -8.50
N PRO A 116 -10.09 -21.44 -8.25
CA PRO A 116 -10.98 -21.92 -9.30
C PRO A 116 -11.72 -20.75 -9.96
N ASN A 117 -12.24 -20.99 -11.17
CA ASN A 117 -13.15 -20.08 -11.88
C ASN A 117 -12.63 -18.63 -12.05
N GLN A 118 -11.32 -18.44 -12.09
CA GLN A 118 -10.66 -17.15 -12.28
C GLN A 118 -11.00 -16.10 -11.20
N ILE A 119 -11.40 -16.53 -10.00
CA ILE A 119 -11.83 -15.62 -8.92
C ILE A 119 -10.69 -14.71 -8.49
N GLY A 120 -9.45 -15.22 -8.43
CA GLY A 120 -8.27 -14.42 -8.11
C GLY A 120 -8.01 -13.35 -9.17
N GLU A 121 -8.06 -13.71 -10.44
CA GLU A 121 -7.89 -12.80 -11.57
C GLU A 121 -8.98 -11.72 -11.62
N ASN A 122 -10.23 -12.09 -11.35
CA ASN A 122 -11.34 -11.14 -11.24
C ASN A 122 -11.11 -10.15 -10.08
N LEU A 123 -10.75 -10.66 -8.90
CA LEU A 123 -10.47 -9.82 -7.74
C LEU A 123 -9.32 -8.84 -8.01
N LEU A 124 -8.22 -9.30 -8.62
CA LEU A 124 -7.11 -8.43 -9.02
C LEU A 124 -7.54 -7.38 -10.05
N SER A 125 -8.32 -7.79 -11.06
CA SER A 125 -8.82 -6.89 -12.11
C SER A 125 -9.66 -5.74 -11.55
N LEU A 126 -10.51 -6.03 -10.55
CA LEU A 126 -11.30 -5.04 -9.82
C LEU A 126 -10.43 -4.22 -8.86
N GLY A 127 -9.52 -4.88 -8.13
CA GLY A 127 -8.60 -4.23 -7.19
C GLY A 127 -7.67 -3.20 -7.84
N ARG A 128 -7.36 -3.36 -9.13
CA ARG A 128 -6.62 -2.37 -9.93
C ARG A 128 -7.40 -1.09 -10.24
N GLU A 129 -8.73 -1.09 -10.09
CA GLU A 129 -9.56 0.05 -10.46
C GLU A 129 -9.35 1.21 -9.48
N LYS A 130 -9.08 2.40 -10.00
CA LYS A 130 -8.82 3.59 -9.16
C LYS A 130 -9.99 3.94 -8.26
N LYS A 131 -11.23 3.72 -8.71
CA LYS A 131 -12.44 3.90 -7.89
C LYS A 131 -12.51 2.95 -6.68
N ILE A 132 -11.81 1.80 -6.72
CA ILE A 132 -11.69 0.87 -5.60
C ILE A 132 -10.55 1.31 -4.67
N LEU A 133 -9.37 1.58 -5.22
CA LEU A 133 -8.18 1.96 -4.45
C LEU A 133 -8.30 3.34 -3.77
N PHE A 134 -8.97 4.26 -4.45
CA PHE A 134 -9.17 5.65 -4.02
C PHE A 134 -10.66 5.96 -3.81
N ALA A 135 -11.43 4.94 -3.37
CA ALA A 135 -12.83 5.10 -3.00
C ALA A 135 -13.02 6.31 -2.05
N ASP A 136 -14.14 7.01 -2.19
CA ASP A 136 -14.37 8.29 -1.51
C ASP A 136 -14.30 8.13 0.00
N ASN A 137 -13.36 8.88 0.60
CA ASN A 137 -13.12 8.88 2.04
C ASN A 137 -13.92 9.96 2.77
N SER A 138 -15.05 10.40 2.20
CA SER A 138 -15.93 11.41 2.83
C SER A 138 -16.38 10.97 4.22
N ASN A 139 -16.42 9.65 4.48
CA ASN A 139 -16.71 9.03 5.76
C ASN A 139 -15.46 8.47 6.47
N PHE A 140 -14.32 9.18 6.45
CA PHE A 140 -13.21 8.90 7.39
C PHE A 140 -13.65 9.06 8.86
N ALA A 141 -14.86 9.59 9.09
CA ALA A 141 -15.53 9.65 10.38
C ALA A 141 -15.72 8.26 10.98
N ARG A 142 -14.76 7.85 11.83
CA ARG A 142 -14.87 6.83 12.88
C ARG A 142 -15.86 5.70 12.54
N SER A 143 -15.55 4.89 11.53
CA SER A 143 -16.30 3.65 11.30
C SER A 143 -16.39 2.87 12.62
N SER A 144 -17.62 2.46 12.96
CA SER A 144 -17.91 1.94 14.29
C SER A 144 -17.09 0.66 14.56
N ILE A 145 -16.84 0.34 15.83
CA ILE A 145 -16.16 -0.92 16.20
C ILE A 145 -16.98 -2.16 15.74
N ASN A 146 -18.26 -1.96 15.42
CA ASN A 146 -19.20 -3.00 15.03
C ASN A 146 -19.26 -3.26 13.52
N GLU A 147 -18.45 -2.57 12.72
CA GLU A 147 -18.42 -2.74 11.27
C GLU A 147 -17.17 -3.49 10.81
N GLU A 148 -17.34 -4.28 9.76
CA GLU A 148 -16.22 -4.84 9.00
C GLU A 148 -15.54 -3.74 8.20
N LYS A 149 -14.20 -3.74 8.23
CA LYS A 149 -13.38 -2.76 7.52
C LYS A 149 -12.40 -3.46 6.61
N LEU A 150 -12.12 -2.85 5.48
CA LEU A 150 -11.22 -3.40 4.48
C LEU A 150 -10.22 -2.35 4.01
N ARG A 151 -8.95 -2.75 4.05
CA ARG A 151 -7.83 -2.07 3.39
C ARG A 151 -7.36 -2.93 2.23
N ILE A 152 -7.09 -2.27 1.11
CA ILE A 152 -6.60 -2.89 -0.11
C ILE A 152 -5.21 -2.35 -0.37
N GLY A 153 -4.32 -3.21 -0.85
CA GLY A 153 -3.12 -2.77 -1.53
C GLY A 153 -2.89 -3.56 -2.80
N VAL A 154 -2.30 -2.91 -3.79
CA VAL A 154 -1.87 -3.53 -5.03
C VAL A 154 -0.44 -3.13 -5.31
N SER A 155 0.31 -4.03 -5.95
CA SER A 155 1.67 -3.74 -6.38
C SER A 155 1.99 -4.28 -7.75
N SER A 156 2.96 -3.63 -8.41
CA SER A 156 3.67 -4.20 -9.55
C SER A 156 5.16 -4.29 -9.26
N ASN A 157 5.84 -5.16 -10.02
CA ASN A 157 7.30 -5.25 -10.02
C ASN A 157 7.85 -5.53 -8.62
N ASN A 158 7.24 -6.49 -7.91
CA ASN A 158 7.65 -6.89 -6.57
C ASN A 158 7.70 -5.70 -5.59
N GLY A 159 6.59 -4.95 -5.47
CA GLY A 159 6.47 -3.86 -4.50
C GLY A 159 7.23 -2.58 -4.84
N ARG A 160 7.56 -2.34 -6.11
CA ARG A 160 8.22 -1.09 -6.55
C ARG A 160 7.24 0.02 -6.86
N SER A 161 6.09 -0.34 -7.43
CA SER A 161 4.91 0.51 -7.46
C SER A 161 3.92 -0.09 -6.49
N VAL A 162 3.47 0.69 -5.52
CA VAL A 162 2.53 0.25 -4.49
C VAL A 162 1.46 1.31 -4.33
N HIS A 163 0.20 0.89 -4.39
CA HIS A 163 -0.94 1.71 -4.08
C HIS A 163 -1.74 1.03 -2.98
N THR A 164 -2.10 1.79 -1.94
CA THR A 164 -2.88 1.28 -0.81
C THR A 164 -4.06 2.19 -0.55
N SER A 165 -5.24 1.60 -0.38
CA SER A 165 -6.42 2.32 0.10
C SER A 165 -6.30 2.59 1.60
N PRO A 166 -7.01 3.60 2.13
CA PRO A 166 -7.25 3.69 3.56
C PRO A 166 -8.11 2.50 4.04
N LEU A 167 -8.11 2.29 5.36
CA LEU A 167 -9.00 1.31 5.97
C LEU A 167 -10.39 1.93 6.12
N ILE A 168 -11.37 1.46 5.36
CA ILE A 168 -12.76 1.97 5.34
C ILE A 168 -13.78 0.84 5.52
N SER A 169 -15.04 1.18 5.80
CA SER A 169 -16.10 0.17 5.99
C SER A 169 -16.31 -0.65 4.72
N PHE A 170 -16.40 -1.98 4.87
CA PHE A 170 -16.51 -2.90 3.73
C PHE A 170 -17.74 -2.62 2.85
N SER A 171 -18.83 -2.15 3.46
CA SER A 171 -20.07 -1.75 2.78
C SER A 171 -19.93 -0.56 1.84
N GLN A 172 -18.85 0.23 1.94
CA GLN A 172 -18.61 1.39 1.07
C GLN A 172 -18.04 0.99 -0.30
N TYR A 173 -17.58 -0.25 -0.46
CA TYR A 173 -17.09 -0.72 -1.75
C TYR A 173 -18.25 -1.14 -2.68
N PRO A 174 -18.11 -1.00 -4.01
CA PRO A 174 -19.10 -1.45 -4.99
C PRO A 174 -19.45 -2.94 -4.85
N ASP A 175 -20.70 -3.29 -5.12
CA ASP A 175 -21.25 -4.65 -4.96
C ASP A 175 -20.40 -5.71 -5.67
N SER A 176 -20.07 -5.49 -6.94
CA SER A 176 -19.18 -6.37 -7.72
C SER A 176 -17.85 -6.71 -7.01
N PHE A 177 -17.25 -5.74 -6.32
CA PHE A 177 -16.02 -5.96 -5.57
C PHE A 177 -16.28 -6.70 -4.25
N ARG A 178 -17.36 -6.35 -3.55
CA ARG A 178 -17.75 -7.03 -2.31
C ARG A 178 -18.09 -8.50 -2.55
N GLU A 179 -18.79 -8.80 -3.65
CA GLU A 179 -19.07 -10.17 -4.10
C GLU A 179 -17.79 -10.96 -4.38
N ALA A 180 -16.85 -10.38 -5.13
CA ALA A 180 -15.56 -11.03 -5.41
C ALA A 180 -14.77 -11.36 -4.14
N VAL A 181 -14.71 -10.42 -3.17
CA VAL A 181 -14.07 -10.65 -1.87
C VAL A 181 -14.81 -11.75 -1.08
N THR A 182 -16.15 -11.74 -1.10
CA THR A 182 -16.97 -12.72 -0.39
C THR A 182 -16.74 -14.13 -0.93
N LEU A 183 -16.69 -14.29 -2.24
CA LEU A 183 -16.37 -15.57 -2.90
C LEU A 183 -14.97 -16.08 -2.49
N VAL A 184 -13.98 -15.20 -2.40
CA VAL A 184 -12.64 -15.58 -1.89
C VAL A 184 -12.69 -16.05 -0.44
N LEU A 185 -13.45 -15.37 0.43
CA LEU A 185 -13.62 -15.76 1.83
C LEU A 185 -14.39 -17.08 1.98
N GLU A 186 -15.36 -17.35 1.11
CA GLU A 186 -16.08 -18.63 1.11
C GLU A 186 -15.15 -19.77 0.70
N LEU A 187 -14.38 -19.58 -0.37
CA LEU A 187 -13.38 -20.55 -0.81
C LEU A 187 -12.27 -20.76 0.22
N SER A 188 -11.87 -19.72 0.96
CA SER A 188 -10.83 -19.86 1.98
C SER A 188 -11.23 -20.80 3.10
N ARG A 189 -12.52 -21.05 3.33
CA ARG A 189 -12.99 -22.01 4.34
C ARG A 189 -12.63 -23.45 4.00
N THR A 190 -12.48 -23.78 2.73
CA THR A 190 -12.13 -25.12 2.25
C THR A 190 -10.66 -25.25 1.85
N MET A 191 -9.90 -24.15 1.85
CA MET A 191 -8.46 -24.18 1.57
C MET A 191 -7.69 -24.98 2.63
N PRO A 192 -6.67 -25.76 2.21
CA PRO A 192 -5.84 -26.52 3.14
C PRO A 192 -5.00 -25.57 4.01
N VAL A 193 -4.86 -25.93 5.29
CA VAL A 193 -3.95 -25.25 6.21
C VAL A 193 -2.51 -25.59 5.81
N ASN A 194 -1.68 -24.57 5.64
CA ASN A 194 -0.26 -24.71 5.33
C ASN A 194 0.53 -24.86 6.64
N LYS A 195 1.12 -26.03 6.84
CA LYS A 195 1.91 -26.38 8.04
C LYS A 195 3.38 -25.94 7.94
N GLU A 196 3.83 -25.53 6.76
CA GLU A 196 5.21 -25.08 6.50
C GLU A 196 5.38 -23.57 6.78
N ALA A 197 4.27 -22.83 6.90
CA ALA A 197 4.30 -21.44 7.31
C ALA A 197 4.87 -21.33 8.73
N MET A 198 6.07 -20.78 8.86
CA MET A 198 6.80 -20.66 10.13
C MET A 198 6.47 -19.37 10.89
N GLY A 199 6.16 -18.31 10.13
CA GLY A 199 5.91 -17.00 10.69
C GLY A 199 5.31 -16.05 9.68
N ILE A 200 4.91 -14.88 10.18
CA ILE A 200 4.28 -13.82 9.40
C ILE A 200 5.02 -12.53 9.68
N LEU A 201 5.38 -11.83 8.61
CA LEU A 201 6.00 -10.52 8.66
C LEU A 201 5.01 -9.46 8.20
N SER A 202 5.06 -8.32 8.87
CA SER A 202 4.47 -7.08 8.37
C SER A 202 5.42 -5.94 8.69
N ALA A 203 5.39 -4.89 7.88
CA ALA A 203 6.21 -3.72 8.13
C ALA A 203 5.39 -2.44 8.16
N GLU A 204 5.87 -1.49 8.96
CA GLU A 204 5.39 -0.12 9.00
C GLU A 204 6.55 0.83 8.71
N PHE A 205 6.26 1.85 7.92
CA PHE A 205 7.21 2.93 7.68
C PHE A 205 7.49 3.70 8.97
N VAL A 206 8.77 3.99 9.22
CA VAL A 206 9.19 4.81 10.36
C VAL A 206 9.72 6.14 9.83
N ASN A 207 9.07 7.24 10.26
CA ASN A 207 9.49 8.58 9.87
C ASN A 207 10.95 8.85 10.32
N PRO A 208 11.80 9.48 9.51
CA PRO A 208 13.19 9.78 9.87
C PRO A 208 13.39 10.44 11.25
N SER A 209 12.47 11.32 11.66
CA SER A 209 12.49 11.94 12.99
C SER A 209 12.32 10.91 14.13
N GLN A 210 11.46 9.91 13.92
CA GLN A 210 11.26 8.79 14.83
C GLN A 210 12.45 7.83 14.80
N VAL A 211 13.09 7.61 13.65
CA VAL A 211 14.27 6.73 13.55
C VAL A 211 15.37 7.18 14.51
N ARG A 212 15.70 8.47 14.53
CA ARG A 212 16.71 9.02 15.45
C ARG A 212 16.33 8.77 16.91
N ARG A 213 15.06 8.97 17.27
CA ARG A 213 14.58 8.70 18.63
C ARG A 213 14.69 7.23 19.00
N LEU A 214 14.25 6.32 18.13
CA LEU A 214 14.26 4.88 18.40
C LEU A 214 15.70 4.35 18.50
N THR A 215 16.61 4.83 17.66
CA THR A 215 18.00 4.35 17.61
C THR A 215 18.88 5.02 18.65
N VAL A 216 18.98 6.35 18.65
CA VAL A 216 19.90 7.11 19.52
C VAL A 216 19.39 7.19 20.95
N LEU A 217 18.10 7.49 21.16
CA LEU A 217 17.57 7.73 22.50
C LEU A 217 17.07 6.45 23.17
N GLN A 218 16.57 5.49 22.39
CA GLN A 218 16.05 4.22 22.92
C GLN A 218 16.97 3.01 22.67
N GLY A 219 18.12 3.21 22.01
CA GLY A 219 19.13 2.19 21.81
C GLY A 219 18.71 1.04 20.89
N GLN A 220 17.62 1.17 20.11
CA GLN A 220 17.20 0.11 19.19
C GLN A 220 18.21 -0.02 18.05
N LYS A 221 18.63 -1.25 17.75
CA LYS A 221 19.54 -1.49 16.64
C LYS A 221 18.78 -1.39 15.32
N LEU A 222 19.41 -0.73 14.37
CA LEU A 222 18.95 -0.64 12.99
C LEU A 222 19.74 -1.63 12.13
N ILE A 223 19.05 -2.57 11.49
CA ILE A 223 19.66 -3.60 10.64
C ILE A 223 19.57 -3.16 9.18
N ALA A 224 20.71 -3.00 8.51
CA ALA A 224 20.71 -2.74 7.08
C ALA A 224 20.40 -4.03 6.31
N VAL A 225 19.37 -4.00 5.46
CA VAL A 225 18.95 -5.11 4.62
C VAL A 225 19.22 -4.73 3.15
N LYS A 226 19.95 -5.60 2.44
CA LYS A 226 20.29 -5.37 1.04
C LYS A 226 19.05 -5.58 0.16
N ASP A 227 18.59 -4.51 -0.47
CA ASP A 227 17.53 -4.57 -1.47
C ASP A 227 18.09 -5.21 -2.77
N PRO A 228 17.44 -6.25 -3.33
CA PRO A 228 17.94 -6.97 -4.50
C PRO A 228 17.77 -6.22 -5.83
N GLY A 229 17.18 -5.02 -5.83
CA GLY A 229 17.08 -4.17 -7.01
C GLY A 229 15.87 -4.47 -7.88
N LYS A 230 15.99 -4.13 -9.18
CA LYS A 230 14.88 -4.13 -10.16
C LYS A 230 14.72 -5.47 -10.86
N ASP A 231 15.83 -6.17 -10.99
CA ASP A 231 15.93 -7.44 -11.72
C ASP A 231 15.64 -8.64 -10.80
N ALA A 232 15.20 -8.37 -9.56
CA ALA A 232 14.85 -9.39 -8.58
C ALA A 232 13.58 -10.13 -9.01
N LYS A 233 13.72 -11.42 -9.33
CA LYS A 233 12.59 -12.30 -9.66
C LYS A 233 11.72 -12.61 -8.43
N THR A 234 12.36 -12.78 -7.28
CA THR A 234 11.72 -13.05 -6.00
C THR A 234 12.28 -12.13 -4.92
N LEU A 235 11.47 -11.84 -3.90
CA LEU A 235 11.89 -11.09 -2.73
C LEU A 235 11.93 -12.02 -1.53
N SER A 236 12.88 -11.77 -0.64
CA SER A 236 12.80 -12.27 0.72
C SER A 236 11.57 -11.67 1.40
N ALA A 237 10.92 -12.41 2.29
CA ALA A 237 9.75 -11.99 3.04
C ALA A 237 9.97 -10.67 3.82
N ILE A 238 11.15 -10.43 4.38
CA ILE A 238 11.49 -9.16 5.06
C ILE A 238 11.39 -7.99 4.08
N ILE A 239 11.94 -8.15 2.88
CA ILE A 239 11.96 -7.10 1.85
C ILE A 239 10.57 -6.91 1.26
N ALA A 240 9.84 -8.00 1.03
CA ALA A 240 8.47 -7.95 0.57
C ALA A 240 7.57 -7.16 1.55
N ALA A 241 7.66 -7.46 2.85
CA ALA A 241 6.91 -6.74 3.88
C ALA A 241 7.29 -5.25 3.93
N ALA A 242 8.57 -4.92 3.79
CA ALA A 242 9.06 -3.54 3.83
C ALA A 242 8.67 -2.72 2.60
N ARG A 243 8.76 -3.30 1.40
CA ARG A 243 8.38 -2.63 0.15
C ARG A 243 6.87 -2.42 0.05
N MET A 244 6.07 -3.26 0.72
CA MET A 244 4.61 -3.17 0.74
C MET A 244 4.09 -3.03 2.18
N PRO A 245 4.30 -1.87 2.85
CA PRO A 245 3.85 -1.68 4.23
C PRO A 245 2.35 -1.94 4.41
N GLY A 246 2.00 -2.64 5.49
CA GLY A 246 0.64 -3.09 5.75
C GLY A 246 0.24 -4.42 5.10
N ARG A 247 1.04 -4.98 4.17
CA ARG A 247 0.91 -6.37 3.72
C ARG A 247 1.34 -7.33 4.84
N LYS A 248 0.68 -8.48 4.93
CA LYS A 248 1.08 -9.62 5.79
C LYS A 248 1.72 -10.68 4.90
N VAL A 249 3.01 -10.94 5.10
CA VAL A 249 3.82 -11.84 4.27
C VAL A 249 4.14 -13.10 5.06
N VAL A 250 3.84 -14.26 4.48
CA VAL A 250 4.17 -15.55 5.09
C VAL A 250 5.65 -15.87 4.86
N VAL A 251 6.30 -16.39 5.89
CA VAL A 251 7.66 -16.95 5.83
C VAL A 251 7.55 -18.47 5.92
N SER A 252 7.92 -19.17 4.86
CA SER A 252 7.99 -20.63 4.82
C SER A 252 9.42 -21.16 4.71
N ASP A 253 10.39 -20.33 4.30
CA ASP A 253 11.80 -20.70 4.24
C ASP A 253 12.41 -20.74 5.67
N PRO A 254 12.91 -21.91 6.13
CA PRO A 254 13.56 -22.04 7.43
C PRO A 254 14.77 -21.12 7.62
N GLU A 255 15.56 -20.90 6.57
CA GLU A 255 16.74 -20.04 6.68
C GLU A 255 16.36 -18.57 6.85
N GLU A 256 15.39 -18.10 6.06
CA GLU A 256 14.86 -16.74 6.23
C GLU A 256 14.22 -16.57 7.61
N TRP A 257 13.45 -17.55 8.09
CA TRP A 257 12.86 -17.49 9.42
C TRP A 257 13.92 -17.42 10.53
N LEU A 258 14.98 -18.23 10.43
CA LEU A 258 16.10 -18.17 11.38
C LEU A 258 16.77 -16.79 11.39
N ARG A 259 16.94 -16.15 10.22
CA ARG A 259 17.46 -14.77 10.12
C ARG A 259 16.54 -13.77 10.84
N VAL A 260 15.22 -13.87 10.63
CA VAL A 260 14.22 -13.04 11.34
C VAL A 260 14.33 -13.20 12.86
N VAL A 261 14.36 -14.45 13.35
CA VAL A 261 14.48 -14.75 14.79
C VAL A 261 15.79 -14.19 15.36
N THR A 262 16.88 -14.28 14.59
CA THR A 262 18.17 -13.72 14.98
C THR A 262 18.08 -12.18 15.11
N TYR A 263 17.43 -11.50 14.16
CA TYR A 263 17.21 -10.05 14.20
C TYR A 263 16.35 -9.61 15.40
N LEU A 264 15.31 -10.38 15.74
CA LEU A 264 14.52 -10.14 16.94
C LEU A 264 15.38 -10.26 18.21
N ASN A 265 16.23 -11.29 18.29
CA ASN A 265 17.10 -11.51 19.43
C ASN A 265 18.22 -10.46 19.55
N TYR A 266 18.71 -9.91 18.44
CA TYR A 266 19.69 -8.81 18.46
C TYR A 266 19.19 -7.57 19.19
N ASN A 267 17.88 -7.36 19.20
CA ASN A 267 17.22 -6.21 19.84
C ASN A 267 16.86 -6.44 21.31
N LYS A 268 17.15 -7.59 21.93
CA LYS A 268 16.84 -7.90 23.34
C LYS A 268 17.63 -7.11 24.41
N ARG A 269 18.54 -6.22 24.03
CA ARG A 269 19.31 -5.41 25.01
C ARG A 269 18.64 -4.04 25.21
N GLY A 270 17.94 -3.85 26.33
CA GLY A 270 17.41 -2.56 26.79
C GLY A 270 16.07 -2.67 27.54
N PRO A 271 15.66 -1.64 28.29
CA PRO A 271 14.40 -1.65 29.07
C PRO A 271 13.11 -1.49 28.22
N ASN A 272 13.22 -1.19 26.92
CA ASN A 272 12.09 -0.89 26.02
C ASN A 272 11.98 -1.86 24.82
N VAL A 273 12.44 -3.09 24.97
CA VAL A 273 12.35 -4.10 23.91
C VAL A 273 10.91 -4.62 23.88
N ASN A 274 10.16 -4.31 22.82
CA ASN A 274 8.91 -5.01 22.60
C ASN A 274 9.23 -6.26 21.79
N GLU A 275 8.83 -7.39 22.33
CA GLU A 275 8.96 -8.70 21.70
C GLU A 275 8.22 -8.71 20.35
N GLY A 276 8.77 -9.44 19.38
CA GLY A 276 8.15 -9.57 18.05
C GLY A 276 8.34 -8.37 17.11
N ARG A 277 9.21 -7.41 17.40
CA ARG A 277 9.55 -6.33 16.45
C ARG A 277 11.04 -5.97 16.38
N PHE A 278 11.47 -5.46 15.22
CA PHE A 278 12.82 -4.95 15.00
C PHE A 278 12.84 -3.84 13.94
N LEU A 279 13.92 -3.06 13.90
CA LEU A 279 14.11 -2.01 12.90
C LEU A 279 15.02 -2.49 11.77
N ILE A 280 14.61 -2.20 10.54
CA ILE A 280 15.44 -2.41 9.35
C ILE A 280 15.55 -1.14 8.54
N SER A 281 16.65 -1.01 7.81
CA SER A 281 16.80 -0.06 6.72
C SER A 281 16.83 -0.82 5.40
N VAL A 282 15.95 -0.45 4.46
CA VAL A 282 15.91 -0.98 3.10
C VAL A 282 16.08 0.21 2.15
N GLY A 283 17.22 0.27 1.47
CA GLY A 283 17.60 1.44 0.68
C GLY A 283 17.72 2.69 1.56
N LYS A 284 16.92 3.72 1.26
CA LYS A 284 16.90 5.00 2.01
C LYS A 284 15.81 5.07 3.09
N GLN A 285 14.98 4.04 3.19
CA GLN A 285 13.83 4.04 4.09
C GLN A 285 14.07 3.14 5.29
N THR A 286 13.43 3.48 6.40
CA THR A 286 13.49 2.71 7.63
C THR A 286 12.10 2.17 7.95
N TYR A 287 12.07 0.91 8.36
CA TYR A 287 10.84 0.21 8.67
C TYR A 287 10.94 -0.44 10.04
N ARG A 288 9.80 -0.51 10.71
CA ARG A 288 9.60 -1.38 11.84
C ARG A 288 8.92 -2.64 11.34
N VAL A 289 9.62 -3.75 11.48
CA VAL A 289 9.10 -5.08 11.12
C VAL A 289 8.48 -5.69 12.36
N TYR A 290 7.28 -6.24 12.19
CA TYR A 290 6.57 -7.06 13.15
C TYR A 290 6.61 -8.50 12.66
N ALA A 291 6.99 -9.40 13.55
CA ALA A 291 7.10 -10.83 13.30
C ALA A 291 6.22 -11.59 14.29
N GLU A 292 5.33 -12.41 13.77
CA GLU A 292 4.41 -13.24 14.54
C GLU A 292 4.65 -14.70 14.18
N LYS A 293 4.79 -15.58 15.18
CA LYS A 293 4.87 -17.03 14.94
C LYS A 293 3.48 -17.55 14.57
N THR A 294 3.40 -18.46 13.62
CA THR A 294 2.17 -19.17 13.26
C THR A 294 1.80 -20.21 14.31
N ALA A 295 0.58 -20.74 14.23
CA ALA A 295 0.15 -21.83 15.10
C ALA A 295 0.95 -23.09 14.77
N GLU A 296 1.55 -23.74 15.77
CA GLU A 296 1.94 -25.15 15.61
C GLU A 296 0.64 -25.96 15.52
N VAL A 297 0.25 -26.34 14.30
CA VAL A 297 -0.85 -27.29 14.10
C VAL A 297 -0.31 -28.67 14.44
N ARG A 298 -0.37 -29.02 15.73
CA ARG A 298 -0.08 -30.36 16.24
C ARG A 298 -1.11 -31.36 15.73
#